data_AF-A0A1B0FRC7-F1
#
_entry.id   AF-A0A1B0FRC7-F1
#
_cell.length_a   1.000
_cell.length_b   1.000
_cell.length_c   1.000
_cell.angle_alpha   90.00
_cell.angle_beta   90.00
_cell.angle_gamma   90.00
#
_symmetry.space_group_name_H-M   'P 1'
#
loop_
_entity.id
_entity.type
_entity.pdbx_description
1 polymer ?
#
loop_
_entity_poly.entity_id
_entity_poly.type
_entity_poly.pdbx_seq_one_letter_code
_entity_poly.pdbx_strand_id
1 'polypeptide(L)'
;MASLLSKFRIDYSDLQLIPDITKKPQESSTQFFNELMKEFTVSEKENESANATKILDDEGMISEDDLMAVQDKTNRYLRLREYLLEQSTKSDLVVMTLPMPRKNIVTAPLYMAWLESLSRDMPPFLFVRGNQTSVLTFYS
;
A
#
# COMPACT_ATOMS: atom_id res chain seq x y z
N MET A 1 -7.61 -16.90 13.63
CA MET A 1 -8.49 -16.27 12.62
C MET A 1 -9.83 -16.98 12.46
N ALA A 2 -9.85 -18.31 12.26
CA ALA A 2 -11.09 -19.08 12.10
C ALA A 2 -12.17 -18.83 13.20
N SER A 3 -11.78 -18.82 14.48
CA SER A 3 -12.72 -18.52 15.58
C SER A 3 -13.32 -17.10 15.50
N LEU A 4 -12.57 -16.12 14.97
CA LEU A 4 -13.07 -14.75 14.82
C LEU A 4 -14.08 -14.65 13.67
N LEU A 5 -13.79 -15.29 12.53
CA LEU A 5 -14.72 -15.37 11.39
C LEU A 5 -16.03 -16.08 11.79
N SER A 6 -15.92 -17.15 12.58
CA SER A 6 -17.09 -17.83 13.15
C SER A 6 -17.95 -16.90 14.02
N LYS A 7 -17.33 -16.06 14.86
CA LYS A 7 -18.07 -15.04 15.65
C LYS A 7 -18.74 -13.99 14.78
N PHE A 8 -18.12 -13.61 13.66
CA PHE A 8 -18.72 -12.73 12.67
C PHE A 8 -19.75 -13.42 11.77
N ARG A 9 -19.94 -14.74 11.90
CA ARG A 9 -20.83 -15.56 11.07
C ARG A 9 -20.51 -15.40 9.58
N ILE A 10 -19.23 -15.28 9.27
CA ILE A 10 -18.73 -15.23 7.90
C ILE A 10 -18.32 -16.65 7.54
N ASP A 11 -19.12 -17.27 6.69
CA ASP A 11 -18.75 -18.53 6.05
C ASP A 11 -17.68 -18.26 4.99
N TYR A 12 -16.65 -19.11 4.95
CA TYR A 12 -15.53 -18.97 4.04
C TYR A 12 -15.17 -20.34 3.45
N SER A 13 -14.75 -20.35 2.19
CA SER A 13 -14.35 -21.59 1.50
C SER A 13 -12.94 -22.03 1.88
N ASP A 14 -12.02 -21.08 2.02
CA ASP A 14 -10.62 -21.35 2.34
C ASP A 14 -9.98 -20.20 3.13
N LEU A 15 -8.96 -20.54 3.94
CA LEU A 15 -8.17 -19.59 4.71
C LEU A 15 -6.68 -19.82 4.42
N GLN A 16 -6.12 -18.96 3.57
CA GLN A 16 -4.71 -19.03 3.19
C GLN A 16 -3.85 -18.07 4.03
N LEU A 17 -2.77 -18.59 4.60
CA LEU A 17 -1.72 -17.78 5.23
C LEU A 17 -0.65 -17.43 4.21
N ILE A 18 -0.25 -16.15 4.16
CA ILE A 18 0.82 -15.65 3.30
C ILE A 18 2.08 -15.43 4.15
N PRO A 19 3.03 -16.39 4.20
CA PRO A 19 4.21 -16.30 5.05
C PRO A 19 5.28 -15.34 4.51
N ASP A 20 5.29 -15.12 3.20
CA ASP A 20 6.43 -14.53 2.46
C ASP A 20 6.25 -13.06 2.11
N ILE A 21 5.40 -12.33 2.85
CA ILE A 21 5.08 -10.94 2.55
C ILE A 21 6.22 -9.96 2.86
N THR A 22 7.23 -10.40 3.62
CA THR A 22 8.42 -9.61 3.98
C THR A 22 9.62 -9.90 3.08
N LYS A 23 9.49 -10.82 2.11
CA LYS A 23 10.54 -11.08 1.13
C LYS A 23 10.66 -9.88 0.18
N LYS A 24 11.82 -9.79 -0.48
CA LYS A 24 12.02 -8.79 -1.54
C LYS A 24 11.02 -9.02 -2.67
N PRO A 25 10.37 -7.95 -3.18
CA PRO A 25 9.48 -8.05 -4.34
C PRO A 25 10.27 -8.43 -5.60
N GLN A 26 9.55 -8.84 -6.64
CA GLN A 26 10.12 -9.06 -7.95
C GLN A 26 10.62 -7.75 -8.55
N GLU A 27 11.66 -7.86 -9.38
CA GLU A 27 12.28 -6.70 -10.03
C GLU A 27 11.26 -5.94 -10.91
N SER A 28 10.35 -6.65 -11.57
CA SER A 28 9.25 -6.07 -12.35
C SER A 28 8.33 -5.17 -11.52
N SER A 29 7.95 -5.61 -10.31
CA SER A 29 7.12 -4.84 -9.38
C SER A 29 7.86 -3.60 -8.88
N THR A 30 9.17 -3.72 -8.63
CA THR A 30 10.02 -2.58 -8.24
C THR A 30 10.17 -1.57 -9.37
N GLN A 31 10.39 -2.03 -10.60
CA GLN A 31 10.47 -1.17 -11.78
C GLN A 31 9.15 -0.41 -12.00
N PHE A 32 8.02 -1.11 -11.96
CA PHE A 32 6.69 -0.50 -12.02
C PHE A 32 6.51 0.63 -10.98
N PHE A 33 6.93 0.39 -9.73
CA PHE A 33 6.81 1.39 -8.68
C PHE A 33 7.73 2.59 -8.93
N ASN A 34 8.96 2.36 -9.36
CA ASN A 34 9.90 3.41 -9.68
C ASN A 34 9.42 4.27 -10.86
N GLU A 35 8.77 3.67 -11.86
CA GLU A 35 8.13 4.40 -12.95
C GLU A 35 6.97 5.28 -12.46
N LEU A 36 6.14 4.76 -11.55
CA LEU A 36 5.04 5.52 -10.95
C LEU A 36 5.54 6.72 -10.12
N MET A 37 6.68 6.57 -9.46
CA MET A 37 7.28 7.60 -8.59
C MET A 37 8.18 8.58 -9.33
N LYS A 38 8.52 8.31 -10.59
CA LYS A 38 9.53 9.06 -11.35
C LYS A 38 9.24 10.55 -11.44
N GLU A 39 7.96 10.92 -11.57
CA GLU A 39 7.53 12.32 -11.69
C GLU A 39 7.50 13.06 -10.33
N PHE A 40 7.56 12.33 -9.22
CA PHE A 40 7.46 12.89 -7.87
C PHE A 40 8.78 12.83 -7.09
N THR A 41 9.84 12.32 -7.71
CA THR A 41 11.16 12.17 -7.07
C THR A 41 12.09 13.27 -7.56
N VAL A 42 12.66 14.06 -6.63
CA VAL A 42 13.62 15.12 -6.98
C VAL A 42 14.96 14.48 -7.31
N SER A 43 15.51 14.79 -8.48
CA SER A 43 16.88 14.40 -8.83
C SER A 43 17.88 15.33 -8.13
N GLU A 44 19.00 14.78 -7.63
CA GLU A 44 20.04 15.53 -6.89
C GLU A 44 20.52 16.83 -7.58
N LYS A 45 20.36 16.96 -8.91
CA LYS A 45 20.76 18.14 -9.69
C LYS A 45 19.97 19.42 -9.38
N GLU A 46 18.81 19.33 -8.73
CA GLU A 46 17.97 20.51 -8.38
C GLU A 46 18.17 21.00 -6.94
N ASN A 47 18.91 20.26 -6.11
CA ASN A 47 19.10 20.54 -4.68
C ASN A 47 20.04 21.72 -4.35
N GLU A 48 20.75 22.30 -5.34
CA GLU A 48 21.68 23.43 -5.10
C GLU A 48 21.01 24.82 -5.10
N SER A 49 19.72 24.92 -5.42
CA SER A 49 19.00 26.20 -5.40
C SER A 49 18.13 26.34 -4.15
N ALA A 50 18.26 27.45 -3.44
CA ALA A 50 17.43 27.82 -2.27
C ALA A 50 15.91 27.90 -2.54
N ASN A 51 15.49 27.69 -3.79
CA ASN A 51 14.09 27.54 -4.21
C ASN A 51 13.57 26.09 -4.09
N ALA A 52 14.44 25.07 -4.05
CA ALA A 52 14.03 23.67 -3.94
C ALA A 52 13.27 23.40 -2.64
N THR A 53 13.71 23.98 -1.52
CA THR A 53 13.04 23.80 -0.21
C THR A 53 11.62 24.35 -0.16
N LYS A 54 11.28 25.35 -0.99
CA LYS A 54 9.90 25.85 -1.11
C LYS A 54 9.03 25.01 -2.05
N ILE A 55 9.63 24.37 -3.06
CA ILE A 55 8.94 23.50 -4.00
C ILE A 55 8.59 22.15 -3.34
N LEU A 56 9.46 21.63 -2.45
CA LEU A 56 9.23 20.40 -1.69
C LEU A 56 7.92 20.42 -0.87
N ASP A 57 7.60 21.56 -0.24
CA ASP A 57 6.39 21.72 0.58
C ASP A 57 5.12 22.02 -0.25
N ASP A 58 5.25 22.60 -1.45
CA ASP A 58 4.11 23.07 -2.26
C ASP A 58 3.73 22.11 -3.40
N GLU A 59 4.67 21.31 -3.92
CA GLU A 59 4.44 20.32 -5.01
C GLU A 59 4.45 18.85 -4.54
N GLY A 60 4.70 18.57 -3.26
CA GLY A 60 4.65 17.20 -2.71
C GLY A 60 5.79 16.28 -3.16
N MET A 61 6.87 16.88 -3.66
CA MET A 61 8.08 16.19 -4.12
C MET A 61 8.77 15.39 -3.00
N ILE A 62 9.43 14.29 -3.37
CA ILE A 62 9.93 13.27 -2.43
C ILE A 62 11.45 13.14 -2.55
N SER A 63 12.14 13.13 -1.41
CA SER A 63 13.57 12.90 -1.35
C SER A 63 13.92 11.42 -1.38
N GLU A 64 15.15 11.08 -1.78
CA GLU A 64 15.64 9.70 -1.71
C GLU A 64 15.70 9.18 -0.27
N ASP A 65 15.97 10.05 0.70
CA ASP A 65 15.98 9.71 2.13
C ASP A 65 14.60 9.28 2.63
N ASP A 66 13.54 9.96 2.18
CA ASP A 66 12.16 9.60 2.52
C ASP A 66 11.79 8.23 1.93
N LEU A 67 12.22 7.95 0.69
CA LEU A 67 12.02 6.65 0.04
C LEU A 67 12.77 5.52 0.76
N MET A 68 14.00 5.78 1.22
CA MET A 68 14.78 4.81 2.00
C MET A 68 14.13 4.55 3.36
N ALA A 69 13.64 5.58 4.04
CA ALA A 69 13.01 5.46 5.36
C ALA A 69 11.75 4.56 5.37
N VAL A 70 11.07 4.44 4.22
CA VAL A 70 9.84 3.64 4.06
C VAL A 70 9.98 2.43 3.15
N GLN A 71 11.21 2.10 2.72
CA GLN A 71 11.49 1.05 1.74
C GLN A 71 10.89 -0.31 2.14
N ASP A 72 11.01 -0.72 3.40
CA ASP A 72 10.45 -1.98 3.89
C ASP A 72 8.93 -2.06 3.75
N LYS A 73 8.22 -0.93 3.94
CA LYS A 73 6.76 -0.87 3.76
C LYS A 73 6.40 -0.93 2.29
N THR A 74 7.13 -0.19 1.45
CA THR A 74 6.95 -0.24 -0.01
C THR A 74 7.12 -1.68 -0.51
N ASN A 75 8.21 -2.35 -0.14
CA ASN A 75 8.46 -3.75 -0.50
C ASN A 75 7.31 -4.68 -0.08
N ARG A 76 6.77 -4.49 1.12
CA ARG A 76 5.63 -5.26 1.61
C ARG A 76 4.36 -5.06 0.76
N TYR A 77 4.07 -3.83 0.33
CA TYR A 77 2.93 -3.57 -0.54
C TYR A 77 3.14 -4.10 -1.96
N LEU A 78 4.35 -4.01 -2.51
CA LEU A 78 4.67 -4.61 -3.80
C LEU A 78 4.55 -6.13 -3.76
N ARG A 79 5.03 -6.78 -2.69
CA ARG A 79 4.85 -8.21 -2.52
C ARG A 79 3.37 -8.60 -2.37
N LEU A 80 2.58 -7.76 -1.71
CA LEU A 80 1.13 -7.95 -1.61
C LEU A 80 0.43 -7.80 -2.98
N ARG A 81 0.85 -6.84 -3.81
CA ARG A 81 0.37 -6.70 -5.20
C ARG A 81 0.60 -7.97 -6.00
N GLU A 82 1.78 -8.58 -5.90
CA GLU A 82 2.09 -9.83 -6.61
C GLU A 82 1.12 -10.94 -6.21
N TYR A 83 0.88 -11.12 -4.90
CA TYR A 83 -0.10 -12.10 -4.43
C TYR A 83 -1.53 -11.81 -4.89
N LEU A 84 -1.92 -10.54 -4.93
CA LEU A 84 -3.22 -10.12 -5.43
C LEU A 84 -3.40 -10.46 -6.91
N LEU A 85 -2.39 -10.22 -7.73
CA LEU A 85 -2.41 -10.55 -9.16
C LEU A 85 -2.40 -12.07 -9.39
N GLU A 86 -1.69 -12.82 -8.55
CA GLU A 86 -1.65 -14.28 -8.66
C GLU A 86 -3.00 -14.94 -8.29
N GLN A 87 -3.68 -14.45 -7.26
CA GLN A 87 -4.83 -15.15 -6.65
C GLN A 87 -6.19 -14.48 -6.89
N SER A 88 -6.21 -13.17 -7.16
CA SER A 88 -7.44 -12.37 -7.08
C SER A 88 -7.80 -11.61 -8.36
N THR A 89 -7.07 -11.79 -9.47
CA THR A 89 -7.38 -11.10 -10.75
C THR A 89 -8.75 -11.48 -11.32
N LYS A 90 -9.26 -12.68 -11.02
CA LYS A 90 -10.56 -13.17 -11.52
C LYS A 90 -11.70 -13.06 -10.50
N SER A 91 -11.47 -12.37 -9.39
CA SER A 91 -12.48 -12.18 -8.35
C SER A 91 -13.53 -11.14 -8.78
N ASP A 92 -14.76 -11.25 -8.28
CA ASP A 92 -15.81 -10.25 -8.54
C ASP A 92 -15.56 -8.94 -7.75
N LEU A 93 -14.98 -9.06 -6.55
CA LEU A 93 -14.67 -7.96 -5.65
C LEU A 93 -13.49 -8.33 -4.76
N VAL A 94 -12.58 -7.39 -4.55
CA VAL A 94 -11.50 -7.52 -3.56
C VAL A 94 -11.72 -6.50 -2.46
N VAL A 95 -11.87 -6.99 -1.23
CA VAL A 95 -11.97 -6.14 -0.03
C VAL A 95 -10.65 -6.22 0.72
N MET A 96 -9.95 -5.09 0.83
CA MET A 96 -8.66 -5.00 1.50
C MET A 96 -8.70 -3.96 2.61
N THR A 97 -7.96 -4.22 3.69
CA THR A 97 -7.73 -3.19 4.72
C THR A 97 -6.97 -2.03 4.12
N LEU A 98 -7.51 -0.81 4.21
CA LEU A 98 -6.88 0.41 3.73
C LEU A 98 -5.51 0.58 4.43
N PRO A 99 -4.40 0.57 3.66
CA PRO A 99 -3.10 0.96 4.17
C PRO A 99 -3.18 2.35 4.77
N MET A 100 -2.71 2.55 6.01
CA MET A 100 -2.70 3.89 6.61
C MET A 100 -1.27 4.33 6.94
N PRO A 101 -0.80 5.45 6.37
CA PRO A 101 0.49 6.01 6.73
C PRO A 101 0.43 6.66 8.12
N ARG A 102 1.60 6.77 8.75
CA ARG A 102 1.76 7.64 9.93
C ARG A 102 1.94 9.08 9.43
N LYS A 103 1.27 10.02 10.09
CA LYS A 103 1.43 11.45 9.79
C LYS A 103 2.90 11.84 9.91
N ASN A 104 3.36 12.72 9.02
CA ASN A 104 4.71 13.30 8.99
C ASN A 104 5.86 12.32 8.68
N ILE A 105 5.56 11.09 8.23
CA ILE A 105 6.58 10.14 7.76
C ILE A 105 6.41 9.84 6.26
N VAL A 106 5.19 9.98 5.75
CA VAL A 106 4.84 9.60 4.38
C VAL A 106 4.22 10.82 3.71
N THR A 107 4.78 11.21 2.57
CA THR A 107 4.25 12.28 1.72
C THR A 107 2.98 11.82 1.01
N ALA A 108 2.17 12.79 0.56
CA ALA A 108 0.91 12.46 -0.13
C ALA A 108 1.12 11.64 -1.41
N PRO A 109 2.08 11.96 -2.31
CA PRO A 109 2.26 11.17 -3.54
C PRO A 109 2.74 9.76 -3.27
N LEU A 110 3.62 9.56 -2.28
CA LEU A 110 4.07 8.22 -1.88
C LEU A 110 2.91 7.37 -1.37
N TYR A 111 2.04 7.94 -0.55
CA TYR A 111 0.85 7.23 -0.07
C TYR A 111 -0.09 6.86 -1.22
N MET A 112 -0.35 7.80 -2.13
CA MET A 112 -1.18 7.55 -3.31
C MET A 112 -0.58 6.48 -4.22
N ALA A 113 0.74 6.49 -4.40
CA ALA A 113 1.45 5.48 -5.18
C ALA A 113 1.33 4.07 -4.56
N TRP A 114 1.32 3.94 -3.24
CA TRP A 114 1.04 2.65 -2.60
C TRP A 114 -0.38 2.15 -2.87
N LEU A 115 -1.38 3.03 -2.79
CA LEU A 115 -2.76 2.66 -3.07
C LEU A 115 -2.93 2.24 -4.53
N GLU A 116 -2.40 3.05 -5.45
CA GLU A 116 -2.41 2.77 -6.89
C GLU A 116 -1.70 1.45 -7.21
N SER A 117 -0.54 1.20 -6.59
CA SER A 117 0.18 -0.06 -6.76
C SER A 117 -0.62 -1.27 -6.29
N LEU A 118 -1.50 -1.14 -5.31
CA LEU A 118 -2.32 -2.26 -4.84
C LEU A 118 -3.57 -2.47 -5.70
N SER A 119 -4.17 -1.40 -6.22
CA SER A 119 -5.45 -1.45 -6.96
C SER A 119 -5.32 -1.50 -8.48
N ARG A 120 -4.18 -1.12 -9.06
CA ARG A 120 -4.02 -1.12 -10.52
C ARG A 120 -4.11 -2.53 -11.09
N ASP A 121 -4.81 -2.70 -12.21
CA ASP A 121 -5.03 -3.99 -12.90
C ASP A 121 -5.79 -5.03 -12.06
N MET A 122 -6.54 -4.58 -11.05
CA MET A 122 -7.39 -5.43 -10.22
C MET A 122 -8.86 -5.32 -10.62
N PRO A 123 -9.69 -6.35 -10.34
CA PRO A 123 -11.15 -6.23 -10.34
C PRO A 123 -11.63 -5.14 -9.36
N PRO A 124 -12.94 -4.83 -9.30
CA PRO A 124 -13.48 -3.87 -8.35
C PRO A 124 -12.85 -4.02 -6.96
N PHE A 125 -12.22 -2.94 -6.49
CA PHE A 125 -11.34 -2.96 -5.33
C PHE A 125 -11.87 -2.00 -4.26
N LEU A 126 -12.09 -2.50 -3.05
CA LEU A 126 -12.60 -1.74 -1.93
C LEU A 126 -11.58 -1.70 -0.80
N PHE A 127 -11.00 -0.52 -0.58
CA PHE A 127 -10.22 -0.25 0.62
C PHE A 127 -11.14 0.11 1.79
N VAL A 128 -11.04 -0.64 2.89
CA VAL A 128 -11.87 -0.44 4.09
C VAL A 128 -11.00 -0.18 5.31
N ARG A 129 -11.39 0.80 6.13
CA ARG A 129 -10.78 1.04 7.43
C ARG A 129 -11.85 1.24 8.50
N GLY A 130 -11.76 0.45 9.56
CA GLY A 130 -12.55 0.70 10.77
C GLY A 130 -12.01 1.89 11.57
N ASN A 131 -12.84 2.47 12.43
CA ASN A 131 -12.48 3.52 13.39
C ASN A 131 -11.97 2.97 14.74
N GLN A 132 -11.61 1.68 14.78
CA GLN A 132 -11.15 0.96 15.98
C GLN A 132 -12.19 0.82 17.10
N THR A 133 -13.46 1.14 16.85
CA THR A 133 -14.56 0.84 17.78
C THR A 133 -15.00 -0.62 17.63
N SER A 134 -15.44 -1.24 18.73
CA SER A 134 -15.94 -2.62 18.68
C SER A 134 -17.16 -2.74 17.79
N VAL A 135 -17.10 -3.67 16.84
CA VAL A 135 -18.19 -4.01 15.90
C VAL A 135 -18.79 -5.40 16.18
N LEU A 136 -18.23 -6.14 17.14
CA LEU A 136 -18.76 -7.45 17.55
C LEU A 136 -20.02 -7.23 18.39
N THR A 137 -21.17 -7.42 17.76
CA THR A 137 -22.46 -7.49 18.45
C THR A 137 -22.75 -8.94 18.84
N PHE A 138 -22.84 -9.20 20.15
CA PHE A 138 -23.32 -10.48 20.64
C PHE A 138 -24.84 -10.42 20.68
N TYR A 139 -25.50 -11.18 19.82
CA TYR A 139 -26.92 -11.46 20.01
C TYR A 139 -27.01 -12.51 21.13
N SER A 140 -27.46 -12.08 22.31
CA SER A 140 -27.87 -12.97 23.39
C SER A 140 -29.13 -13.74 23.00
#